data_AF-A0A931B9I7-F1
#
_entry.id   AF-A0A931B9I7-F1
#
_cell.length_a   1.000
_cell.length_b   1.000
_cell.length_c   1.000
_cell.angle_alpha   90.00
_cell.angle_beta   90.00
_cell.angle_gamma   90.00
#
_symmetry.space_group_name_H-M   'P 1'
#
loop_
_entity.id
_entity.type
_entity.pdbx_description
1 polymer ?
#
loop_
_entity_poly.entity_id
_entity_poly.type
_entity_poly.pdbx_seq_one_letter_code
_entity_poly.pdbx_strand_id
1 'polypeptide(L)'
;MNRTALRRSAVATLCLGLAAVPACPAFAQHAPQEQQRRQADVALINGDFSLPAFTGSPSTANVAGWSVGSTSANNGAGTSQGVWRYPGDKDGHPDKLTAVMLRQSGADYAFKQRLRGVRPGARVTVTFDDSPGVSIYCTTRTVEQGQTYTVQGEGGSSQNELTEPDPDKTWNVEGNGVWRTGRSYTFTADSYEPLLTFTSTVPAKPYAAANGTGTNGGYCGPMIAGLKAVQVEPPVDKTIRSTDLPPSEAFKGNDARPVSEAVTECARNAKQCTFTPLADYSFSYYAPAQQVDETYINCTRATLDRTRPLTFNSRTISDLPAAAGLPPADAKTAPSSMNQQFTTGTGSSPSWSPSTDRSVKEVVNPGEASWFEAQSGRQRTEGWFTSNPTPADPNQDWRIYTVLDYPSPQIADRLYQRTGPLTSAELARCRADRPSALTPNDQGAPAGGVNRG
;
A
#
# COMPACT_ATOMS: atom_id res chain seq x y z
N MET A 1 -7.54 -58.21 30.14
CA MET A 1 -7.53 -58.53 31.59
C MET A 1 -6.17 -58.14 32.16
N ASN A 2 -6.18 -57.58 33.37
CA ASN A 2 -5.08 -57.14 34.25
C ASN A 2 -4.76 -55.64 34.31
N ARG A 3 -5.14 -55.10 35.48
CA ARG A 3 -4.88 -53.78 36.07
C ARG A 3 -3.66 -53.86 36.99
N THR A 4 -2.84 -52.81 37.03
CA THR A 4 -2.11 -52.25 38.21
C THR A 4 -1.29 -51.05 37.70
N ALA A 5 -1.54 -49.77 37.99
CA ALA A 5 -1.64 -48.99 39.23
C ALA A 5 -0.30 -48.39 39.73
N LEU A 6 -0.32 -47.05 39.83
CA LEU A 6 0.37 -46.13 40.78
C LEU A 6 1.87 -45.83 40.64
N ARG A 7 2.20 -44.54 40.45
CA ARG A 7 2.74 -43.67 41.52
C ARG A 7 2.70 -42.18 41.12
N ARG A 8 2.08 -41.38 41.98
CA ARG A 8 2.20 -39.91 42.07
C ARG A 8 3.41 -39.57 42.94
N SER A 9 4.08 -38.45 42.64
CA SER A 9 4.79 -37.65 43.64
C SER A 9 4.41 -36.18 43.45
N ALA A 10 3.69 -35.67 44.45
CA ALA A 10 3.51 -34.25 44.68
C ALA A 10 4.70 -33.75 45.52
N VAL A 11 5.25 -32.59 45.19
CA VAL A 11 6.08 -31.81 46.10
C VAL A 11 5.44 -30.43 46.19
N ALA A 12 5.14 -30.05 47.43
CA ALA A 12 4.46 -28.83 47.80
C ALA A 12 5.46 -27.85 48.43
N THR A 13 5.24 -26.58 48.10
CA THR A 13 5.42 -25.36 48.92
C THR A 13 6.82 -24.95 49.41
N LEU A 14 7.21 -23.72 49.03
CA LEU A 14 7.52 -22.69 50.03
C LEU A 14 7.21 -21.28 49.48
N CYS A 15 6.30 -20.59 50.16
CA CYS A 15 5.98 -19.17 49.97
C CYS A 15 6.99 -18.30 50.72
N LEU A 16 7.48 -17.23 50.08
CA LEU A 16 8.00 -16.05 50.75
C LEU A 16 7.38 -14.83 50.08
N GLY A 17 6.59 -14.09 50.86
CA GLY A 17 5.86 -12.91 50.42
C GLY A 17 6.76 -11.69 50.28
N LEU A 18 6.50 -10.90 49.24
CA LEU A 18 6.86 -9.49 49.19
C LEU A 18 5.62 -8.67 48.83
N ALA A 19 5.49 -7.56 49.55
CA ALA A 19 4.35 -6.67 49.59
C ALA A 19 3.93 -6.12 48.22
N ALA A 20 2.62 -6.15 47.97
CA ALA A 20 1.99 -5.51 46.83
C ALA A 20 1.97 -3.99 47.02
N VAL A 21 2.70 -3.28 46.15
CA VAL A 21 2.52 -1.83 45.90
C VAL A 21 1.58 -1.73 44.70
N PRO A 22 0.50 -0.93 44.74
CA PRO A 22 -0.36 -0.75 43.56
C PRO A 22 0.42 0.05 42.51
N ALA A 23 0.91 -0.66 41.48
CA ALA A 23 1.44 -0.02 40.29
C ALA A 23 0.26 0.65 39.55
N CYS A 24 0.22 1.98 39.59
CA CYS A 24 -0.52 2.77 38.60
C CYS A 24 -0.16 2.26 37.19
N PRO A 25 -1.10 2.23 36.24
CA PRO A 25 -0.73 2.01 34.84
C PRO A 25 0.09 3.23 34.41
N ALA A 26 1.41 3.10 34.47
CA ALA A 26 2.30 4.00 33.77
C ALA A 26 1.89 3.91 32.31
N PHE A 27 1.34 5.02 31.79
CA PHE A 27 1.34 5.30 30.37
C PHE A 27 2.79 5.09 29.92
N ALA A 28 3.04 3.95 29.29
CA ALA A 28 4.25 3.72 28.55
C ALA A 28 4.24 4.78 27.45
N GLN A 29 4.90 5.91 27.71
CA GLN A 29 5.43 6.78 26.70
C GLN A 29 6.20 5.86 25.77
N HIS A 30 5.59 5.53 24.63
CA HIS A 30 6.31 5.07 23.47
C HIS A 30 7.29 6.19 23.15
N ALA A 31 8.48 6.12 23.73
CA ALA A 31 9.65 6.69 23.10
C ALA A 31 9.64 6.19 21.65
N PRO A 32 9.84 7.06 20.64
CA PRO A 32 9.95 6.60 19.28
C PRO A 32 11.23 5.75 19.23
N GLN A 33 11.08 4.45 19.42
CA GLN A 33 11.95 3.53 18.75
C GLN A 33 11.73 3.85 17.28
N GLU A 34 12.73 4.50 16.66
CA GLU A 34 13.02 4.23 15.27
C GLU A 34 13.05 2.71 15.17
N GLN A 35 11.91 2.15 14.79
CA GLN A 35 11.73 0.74 14.50
C GLN A 35 12.89 0.41 13.57
N GLN A 36 13.83 -0.39 14.07
CA GLN A 36 14.86 -1.03 13.28
C GLN A 36 14.09 -1.74 12.16
N ARG A 37 13.96 -1.07 11.01
CA ARG A 37 12.90 -1.36 10.03
C ARG A 37 13.12 -2.78 9.58
N ARG A 38 12.18 -3.66 9.94
CA ARG A 38 12.32 -5.08 9.68
C ARG A 38 12.38 -5.25 8.18
N GLN A 39 13.48 -5.82 7.71
CA GLN A 39 13.54 -6.39 6.39
C GLN A 39 12.44 -7.44 6.29
N ALA A 40 11.52 -7.25 5.36
CA ALA A 40 10.40 -8.14 5.10
C ALA A 40 10.63 -8.87 3.78
N ASP A 41 10.22 -10.14 3.72
CA ASP A 41 10.24 -10.88 2.47
C ASP A 41 9.23 -10.30 1.48
N VAL A 42 9.63 -10.17 0.22
CA VAL A 42 8.74 -9.78 -0.88
C VAL A 42 8.19 -11.04 -1.50
N ALA A 43 6.87 -11.09 -1.68
CA ALA A 43 6.19 -12.24 -2.28
C ALA A 43 6.48 -12.31 -3.79
N LEU A 44 7.55 -13.01 -4.14
CA LEU A 44 7.91 -13.34 -5.52
C LEU A 44 7.19 -14.62 -5.94
N ILE A 45 6.30 -14.52 -6.92
CA ILE A 45 5.51 -15.66 -7.37
C ILE A 45 6.42 -16.56 -8.20
N ASN A 46 6.54 -17.83 -7.82
CA ASN A 46 7.30 -18.82 -8.60
C ASN A 46 8.73 -18.33 -8.92
N GLY A 47 9.41 -17.78 -7.92
CA GLY A 47 10.80 -17.31 -8.02
C GLY A 47 11.82 -18.41 -8.32
N ASP A 48 11.45 -19.66 -8.07
CA ASP A 48 12.21 -20.86 -8.43
C ASP A 48 11.90 -21.37 -9.84
N PHE A 49 10.95 -20.75 -10.55
CA PHE A 49 10.53 -21.07 -11.92
C PHE A 49 10.03 -22.50 -12.15
N SER A 50 9.76 -23.24 -11.07
CA SER A 50 9.38 -24.65 -11.10
C SER A 50 7.97 -24.86 -11.67
N LEU A 51 7.11 -23.83 -11.61
CA LEU A 51 5.72 -23.91 -12.04
C LEU A 51 5.45 -23.31 -13.44
N PRO A 52 4.63 -23.98 -14.27
CA PRO A 52 4.12 -25.34 -14.08
C PRO A 52 5.26 -26.36 -14.18
N ALA A 53 5.13 -27.46 -13.46
CA ALA A 53 6.10 -28.55 -13.45
C ALA A 53 6.33 -29.09 -14.88
N PHE A 54 7.56 -29.47 -15.18
CA PHE A 54 7.97 -29.93 -16.50
C PHE A 54 9.14 -30.91 -16.40
N THR A 55 9.33 -31.73 -17.43
CA THR A 55 10.41 -32.73 -17.52
C THR A 55 11.26 -32.59 -18.78
N GLY A 56 10.80 -31.82 -19.78
CA GLY A 56 11.54 -31.57 -21.01
C GLY A 56 12.59 -30.47 -20.86
N SER A 57 13.70 -30.59 -21.58
CA SER A 57 14.76 -29.58 -21.66
C SER A 57 14.97 -29.19 -23.13
N PRO A 58 14.76 -27.92 -23.53
CA PRO A 58 14.08 -26.86 -22.78
C PRO A 58 12.55 -27.07 -22.68
N SER A 59 11.91 -26.40 -21.72
CA SER A 59 10.47 -26.20 -21.67
C SER A 59 10.07 -24.83 -22.24
N THR A 60 9.04 -24.83 -23.09
CA THR A 60 8.42 -23.64 -23.67
C THR A 60 7.09 -23.28 -23.01
N ALA A 61 6.73 -23.96 -21.92
CA ALA A 61 5.52 -23.62 -21.19
C ALA A 61 5.72 -22.30 -20.42
N ASN A 62 4.71 -21.43 -20.47
CA ASN A 62 4.69 -20.15 -19.76
C ASN A 62 5.04 -20.34 -18.27
N VAL A 63 5.88 -19.46 -17.75
CA VAL A 63 6.30 -19.48 -16.35
C VAL A 63 5.17 -18.87 -15.51
N ALA A 64 4.61 -19.64 -14.58
CA ALA A 64 3.45 -19.18 -13.80
C ALA A 64 3.79 -17.90 -13.02
N GLY A 65 2.92 -16.88 -13.09
CA GLY A 65 3.12 -15.59 -12.42
C GLY A 65 4.14 -14.64 -13.06
N TRP A 66 4.77 -15.03 -14.16
CA TRP A 66 5.68 -14.18 -14.94
C TRP A 66 5.14 -13.92 -16.33
N SER A 67 5.57 -12.80 -16.91
CA SER A 67 5.17 -12.36 -18.24
C SER A 67 6.39 -12.08 -19.11
N VAL A 68 6.20 -12.15 -20.43
CA VAL A 68 7.20 -11.81 -21.44
C VAL A 68 6.60 -10.74 -22.34
N GLY A 69 7.31 -9.62 -22.50
CA GLY A 69 6.93 -8.56 -23.44
C GLY A 69 5.78 -7.66 -22.98
N SER A 70 4.84 -7.41 -23.90
CA SER A 70 3.54 -6.82 -23.62
C SER A 70 2.48 -7.92 -23.53
N THR A 71 1.67 -7.79 -22.50
CA THR A 71 0.70 -8.73 -21.95
C THR A 71 -0.74 -8.38 -22.32
N SER A 72 -0.95 -7.22 -22.95
CA SER A 72 -2.27 -6.67 -23.27
C SER A 72 -3.04 -7.50 -24.31
N ALA A 73 -2.34 -8.24 -25.18
CA ALA A 73 -2.98 -9.12 -26.17
C ALA A 73 -3.43 -10.47 -25.59
N ASN A 74 -2.84 -10.91 -24.47
CA ASN A 74 -3.02 -12.26 -23.91
C ASN A 74 -3.48 -12.27 -22.44
N ASN A 75 -4.14 -11.19 -21.98
CA ASN A 75 -4.71 -11.13 -20.63
C ASN A 75 -3.68 -11.38 -19.50
N GLY A 76 -2.45 -10.87 -19.61
CA GLY A 76 -1.41 -11.07 -18.57
C GLY A 76 -0.55 -12.33 -18.76
N ALA A 77 -0.98 -13.31 -19.57
CA ALA A 77 -0.18 -14.46 -19.92
C ALA A 77 0.85 -14.08 -20.98
N GLY A 78 2.11 -13.89 -20.59
CA GLY A 78 3.21 -13.62 -21.53
C GLY A 78 3.28 -14.67 -22.65
N THR A 79 3.91 -14.32 -23.77
CA THR A 79 4.22 -15.33 -24.80
C THR A 79 5.45 -16.12 -24.39
N SER A 80 5.46 -17.44 -24.58
CA SER A 80 6.65 -18.28 -24.37
C SER A 80 7.80 -18.00 -25.34
N GLN A 81 7.64 -17.05 -26.26
CA GLN A 81 8.61 -16.76 -27.31
C GLN A 81 9.89 -16.10 -26.78
N GLY A 82 9.82 -15.37 -25.66
CA GLY A 82 11.00 -14.66 -25.12
C GLY A 82 11.85 -15.47 -24.15
N VAL A 83 11.35 -16.60 -23.63
CA VAL A 83 12.09 -17.39 -22.63
C VAL A 83 11.96 -18.89 -22.81
N TRP A 84 12.98 -19.63 -22.40
CA TRP A 84 12.92 -21.09 -22.22
C TRP A 84 13.30 -21.46 -20.81
N ARG A 85 12.69 -22.51 -20.27
CA ARG A 85 13.04 -23.06 -18.95
C ARG A 85 13.92 -24.28 -19.08
N TYR A 86 14.92 -24.36 -18.22
CA TYR A 86 15.80 -25.52 -18.10
C TYR A 86 15.71 -26.09 -16.69
N PRO A 87 15.60 -27.42 -16.55
CA PRO A 87 15.55 -28.03 -15.24
C PRO A 87 16.97 -28.06 -14.65
N GLY A 88 17.06 -27.82 -13.34
CA GLY A 88 18.34 -27.58 -12.66
C GLY A 88 19.32 -28.76 -12.68
N ASP A 89 18.80 -29.98 -12.89
CA ASP A 89 19.61 -31.19 -13.03
C ASP A 89 20.22 -31.34 -14.44
N LYS A 90 19.78 -30.54 -15.41
CA LYS A 90 20.25 -30.56 -16.81
C LYS A 90 21.10 -29.36 -17.18
N ASP A 91 20.82 -28.19 -16.59
CA ASP A 91 21.61 -26.97 -16.83
C ASP A 91 22.81 -26.81 -15.89
N GLY A 92 23.04 -27.78 -15.00
CA GLY A 92 24.18 -27.82 -14.09
C GLY A 92 24.16 -26.80 -12.96
N HIS A 93 23.00 -26.22 -12.62
CA HIS A 93 22.88 -25.34 -11.45
C HIS A 93 23.31 -26.06 -10.17
N PRO A 94 24.19 -25.48 -9.32
CA PRO A 94 24.73 -26.16 -8.14
C PRO A 94 23.63 -26.64 -7.17
N ASP A 95 22.62 -25.81 -6.96
CA ASP A 95 21.45 -26.13 -6.12
C ASP A 95 20.29 -26.81 -6.86
N LYS A 96 20.50 -27.23 -8.13
CA LYS A 96 19.48 -27.85 -9.00
C LYS A 96 18.21 -27.01 -9.14
N LEU A 97 18.35 -25.68 -9.14
CA LEU A 97 17.24 -24.76 -9.35
C LEU A 97 16.87 -24.72 -10.83
N THR A 98 15.57 -24.63 -11.13
CA THR A 98 15.13 -24.35 -12.50
C THR A 98 15.58 -22.96 -12.91
N ALA A 99 16.08 -22.84 -14.14
CA ALA A 99 16.49 -21.58 -14.72
C ALA A 99 15.59 -21.15 -15.87
N VAL A 100 15.57 -19.84 -16.13
CA VAL A 100 14.93 -19.22 -17.29
C VAL A 100 16.02 -18.59 -18.16
N MET A 101 16.09 -19.01 -19.42
CA MET A 101 16.97 -18.46 -20.45
C MET A 101 16.27 -17.32 -21.20
N LEU A 102 16.85 -16.12 -21.18
CA LEU A 102 16.35 -14.93 -21.87
C LEU A 102 16.73 -14.99 -23.36
N ARG A 103 15.85 -15.60 -24.18
CA ARG A 103 16.15 -15.96 -25.58
C ARG A 103 16.31 -14.79 -26.52
N GLN A 104 15.52 -13.74 -26.34
CA GLN A 104 15.42 -12.67 -27.33
C GLN A 104 15.70 -11.32 -26.67
N SER A 105 16.35 -10.44 -27.42
CA SER A 105 16.66 -9.09 -26.97
C SER A 105 15.53 -8.12 -27.25
N GLY A 106 15.35 -7.14 -26.36
CA GLY A 106 14.41 -6.04 -26.54
C GLY A 106 13.21 -6.09 -25.61
N ALA A 107 12.51 -4.96 -25.50
CA ALA A 107 11.43 -4.75 -24.52
C ALA A 107 10.23 -5.70 -24.72
N ASP A 108 9.98 -6.15 -25.95
CA ASP A 108 8.92 -7.09 -26.31
C ASP A 108 9.21 -8.54 -25.87
N TYR A 109 10.43 -8.83 -25.41
CA TYR A 109 10.85 -10.14 -24.92
C TYR A 109 11.36 -10.13 -23.48
N ALA A 110 11.31 -8.97 -22.86
CA ALA A 110 11.70 -8.80 -21.47
C ALA A 110 10.82 -9.65 -20.54
N PHE A 111 11.46 -10.34 -19.60
CA PHE A 111 10.85 -11.24 -18.63
C PHE A 111 10.54 -10.48 -17.34
N LYS A 112 9.27 -10.45 -16.93
CA LYS A 112 8.77 -9.47 -15.97
C LYS A 112 7.85 -10.08 -14.93
N GLN A 113 7.90 -9.52 -13.72
CA GLN A 113 6.93 -9.78 -12.66
C GLN A 113 6.74 -8.55 -11.79
N ARG A 114 5.50 -8.27 -11.39
CA ARG A 114 5.20 -7.27 -10.36
C ARG A 114 5.48 -7.81 -8.97
N LEU A 115 6.23 -7.05 -8.18
CA LEU A 115 6.60 -7.43 -6.83
C LEU A 115 5.46 -7.15 -5.85
N ARG A 116 4.65 -8.17 -5.56
CA ARG A 116 3.45 -8.05 -4.72
C ARG A 116 3.78 -7.56 -3.31
N GLY A 117 2.97 -6.64 -2.79
CA GLY A 117 3.13 -6.10 -1.44
C GLY A 117 4.25 -5.05 -1.28
N VAL A 118 4.94 -4.69 -2.36
CA VAL A 118 5.93 -3.60 -2.34
C VAL A 118 5.24 -2.26 -2.62
N ARG A 119 5.70 -1.21 -1.95
CA ARG A 119 5.10 0.13 -1.96
C ARG A 119 6.06 1.21 -2.44
N PRO A 120 5.57 2.36 -2.94
CA PRO A 120 6.41 3.51 -3.24
C PRO A 120 7.27 3.93 -2.04
N GLY A 121 8.55 4.17 -2.28
CA GLY A 121 9.54 4.49 -1.25
C GLY A 121 10.16 3.27 -0.54
N ALA A 122 9.66 2.05 -0.79
CA ALA A 122 10.29 0.83 -0.27
C ALA A 122 11.66 0.62 -0.94
N ARG A 123 12.68 0.27 -0.14
CA ARG A 123 13.97 -0.14 -0.67
C ARG A 123 13.96 -1.66 -0.86
N VAL A 124 13.95 -2.10 -2.11
CA VAL A 124 13.90 -3.52 -2.48
C VAL A 124 15.29 -4.01 -2.86
N THR A 125 15.66 -5.19 -2.37
CA THR A 125 16.85 -5.93 -2.81
C THR A 125 16.39 -7.25 -3.42
N VAL A 126 16.72 -7.46 -4.69
CA VAL A 126 16.49 -8.71 -5.41
C VAL A 126 17.80 -9.47 -5.45
N THR A 127 17.78 -10.74 -5.07
CA THR A 127 18.91 -11.66 -5.22
C THR A 127 18.59 -12.74 -6.22
N PHE A 128 19.55 -13.12 -7.06
CA PHE A 128 19.38 -14.12 -8.11
C PHE A 128 20.72 -14.75 -8.52
N ASP A 129 20.66 -15.81 -9.29
CA ASP A 129 21.81 -16.50 -9.85
C ASP A 129 21.82 -16.33 -11.37
N ASP A 130 22.99 -16.22 -11.99
CA ASP A 130 23.14 -16.06 -13.44
C ASP A 130 24.17 -17.04 -14.05
N SER A 131 23.96 -17.39 -15.32
CA SER A 131 24.85 -18.24 -16.12
C SER A 131 24.73 -17.90 -17.60
N PRO A 132 25.77 -18.12 -18.42
CA PRO A 132 25.61 -18.18 -19.88
C PRO A 132 24.64 -19.31 -20.27
N GLY A 133 24.07 -19.21 -21.47
CA GLY A 133 23.08 -20.15 -21.99
C GLY A 133 23.60 -21.56 -22.24
N VAL A 134 22.85 -22.57 -21.80
CA VAL A 134 23.21 -23.99 -21.96
C VAL A 134 22.67 -24.66 -23.22
N SER A 135 21.76 -23.98 -23.94
CA SER A 135 21.09 -24.51 -25.13
C SER A 135 22.04 -25.24 -26.10
N ILE A 136 21.56 -26.32 -26.73
CA ILE A 136 22.26 -26.97 -27.84
C ILE A 136 22.56 -25.99 -28.99
N TYR A 137 21.78 -24.91 -29.09
CA TYR A 137 21.93 -23.83 -30.08
C TYR A 137 22.86 -22.70 -29.63
N CYS A 138 23.50 -22.82 -28.47
CA CYS A 138 24.58 -21.92 -28.08
C CYS A 138 25.91 -22.40 -28.71
N THR A 139 26.49 -21.57 -29.57
CA THR A 139 27.86 -21.75 -30.06
C THR A 139 28.85 -21.22 -29.03
N THR A 140 30.07 -21.76 -29.01
CA THR A 140 31.19 -21.26 -28.18
C THR A 140 31.30 -19.75 -28.25
N ARG A 141 31.33 -19.20 -29.47
CA ARG A 141 31.48 -17.76 -29.69
C ARG A 141 30.37 -16.89 -29.10
N THR A 142 29.18 -17.44 -28.87
CA THR A 142 28.05 -16.71 -28.29
C THR A 142 28.17 -16.60 -26.76
N VAL A 143 28.99 -17.45 -26.13
CA VAL A 143 29.10 -17.54 -24.65
C VAL A 143 30.54 -17.43 -24.13
N GLU A 144 31.56 -17.50 -24.98
CA GLU A 144 32.99 -17.50 -24.60
C GLU A 144 33.43 -16.20 -23.89
N GLN A 145 32.67 -15.12 -24.02
CA GLN A 145 32.89 -13.83 -23.35
C GLN A 145 31.81 -13.51 -22.30
N GLY A 146 30.92 -14.47 -22.04
CA GLY A 146 29.69 -14.25 -21.29
C GLY A 146 28.61 -13.58 -22.14
N GLN A 147 27.42 -13.45 -21.55
CA GLN A 147 26.23 -12.90 -22.20
C GLN A 147 25.68 -11.74 -21.40
N THR A 148 25.33 -10.67 -22.11
CA THR A 148 24.86 -9.45 -21.47
C THR A 148 23.33 -9.44 -21.30
N TYR A 149 22.89 -8.88 -20.18
CA TYR A 149 21.48 -8.62 -19.90
C TYR A 149 21.34 -7.40 -18.99
N THR A 150 20.11 -6.95 -18.80
CA THR A 150 19.77 -5.93 -17.82
C THR A 150 18.80 -6.48 -16.78
N VAL A 151 18.93 -5.97 -15.56
CA VAL A 151 17.93 -6.09 -14.50
C VAL A 151 17.46 -4.70 -14.10
N GLN A 152 16.14 -4.53 -13.97
CA GLN A 152 15.54 -3.25 -13.63
C GLN A 152 14.27 -3.45 -12.80
N GLY A 153 14.17 -2.72 -11.69
CA GLY A 153 12.91 -2.51 -10.97
C GLY A 153 12.31 -1.16 -11.34
N GLU A 154 10.99 -1.07 -11.43
CA GLU A 154 10.26 0.19 -11.59
C GLU A 154 10.66 1.20 -10.48
N GLY A 155 11.02 2.43 -10.85
CA GLY A 155 11.64 3.43 -9.97
C GLY A 155 13.16 3.33 -9.82
N GLY A 156 13.76 2.22 -10.24
CA GLY A 156 15.20 1.98 -10.23
C GLY A 156 15.89 2.28 -11.57
N SER A 157 17.20 2.53 -11.51
CA SER A 157 18.05 2.53 -12.70
C SER A 157 18.27 1.10 -13.21
N SER A 158 18.27 0.93 -14.53
CA SER A 158 18.64 -0.33 -15.17
C SER A 158 20.11 -0.66 -14.89
N GLN A 159 20.38 -1.87 -14.40
CA GLN A 159 21.73 -2.38 -14.16
C GLN A 159 22.12 -3.33 -15.28
N ASN A 160 23.21 -3.02 -15.97
CA ASN A 160 23.80 -3.90 -16.98
C ASN A 160 24.61 -5.00 -16.29
N GLU A 161 24.44 -6.22 -16.75
CA GLU A 161 25.07 -7.40 -16.20
C GLU A 161 25.69 -8.26 -17.29
N LEU A 162 26.72 -9.00 -16.90
CA LEU A 162 27.45 -9.94 -17.73
C LEU A 162 27.59 -11.26 -16.96
N THR A 163 27.14 -12.35 -17.58
CA THR A 163 27.34 -13.70 -17.03
C THR A 163 28.82 -14.08 -17.06
N GLU A 164 29.20 -15.16 -16.37
CA GLU A 164 30.53 -15.74 -16.57
C GLU A 164 30.72 -16.20 -18.04
N PRO A 165 31.97 -16.21 -18.55
CA PRO A 165 32.30 -16.79 -19.84
C PRO A 165 32.25 -18.32 -19.80
N ASP A 166 31.85 -18.93 -20.92
CA ASP A 166 31.88 -20.38 -21.14
C ASP A 166 32.64 -20.70 -22.44
N PRO A 167 33.99 -20.71 -22.42
CA PRO A 167 34.79 -21.04 -23.59
C PRO A 167 34.74 -22.53 -23.94
N ASP A 168 34.24 -23.39 -23.04
CA ASP A 168 34.18 -24.84 -23.23
C ASP A 168 32.87 -25.29 -23.90
N LYS A 169 31.92 -24.37 -24.09
CA LYS A 169 30.66 -24.66 -24.75
C LYS A 169 30.87 -25.26 -26.13
N THR A 170 30.23 -26.40 -26.38
CA THR A 170 30.24 -27.06 -27.69
C THR A 170 28.88 -26.92 -28.39
N TRP A 171 28.89 -26.65 -29.69
CA TRP A 171 27.67 -26.59 -30.51
C TRP A 171 26.97 -27.96 -30.56
N ASN A 172 25.63 -27.95 -30.56
CA ASN A 172 24.78 -29.14 -30.59
C ASN A 172 24.94 -30.08 -29.36
N VAL A 173 25.51 -29.55 -28.28
CA VAL A 173 25.64 -30.21 -26.98
C VAL A 173 25.04 -29.30 -25.92
N GLU A 174 24.16 -29.83 -25.08
CA GLU A 174 23.61 -29.10 -23.95
C GLU A 174 24.72 -28.90 -22.92
N GLY A 175 24.93 -27.65 -22.50
CA GLY A 175 25.95 -27.28 -21.54
C GLY A 175 25.51 -27.51 -20.08
N ASN A 176 26.44 -27.36 -19.14
CA ASN A 176 26.18 -27.47 -17.70
C ASN A 176 26.22 -26.10 -16.98
N GLY A 177 26.11 -25.01 -17.73
CA GLY A 177 26.15 -23.64 -17.23
C GLY A 177 27.49 -23.26 -16.58
N VAL A 178 27.70 -21.97 -16.37
CA VAL A 178 28.79 -21.44 -15.56
C VAL A 178 28.15 -20.49 -14.56
N TRP A 179 27.66 -21.08 -13.48
CA TRP A 179 26.78 -20.42 -12.53
C TRP A 179 27.54 -19.52 -11.57
N ARG A 180 27.08 -18.28 -11.47
CA ARG A 180 27.45 -17.34 -10.41
C ARG A 180 26.23 -17.12 -9.52
N THR A 181 26.38 -17.38 -8.23
CA THR A 181 25.28 -17.35 -7.26
C THR A 181 25.27 -16.06 -6.45
N GLY A 182 24.08 -15.62 -6.01
CA GLY A 182 23.91 -14.55 -5.02
C GLY A 182 24.15 -13.14 -5.57
N ARG A 183 23.89 -12.92 -6.85
CA ARG A 183 23.87 -11.59 -7.47
C ARG A 183 22.79 -10.75 -6.79
N SER A 184 23.03 -9.45 -6.66
CA SER A 184 22.09 -8.54 -6.00
C SER A 184 21.84 -7.30 -6.83
N TYR A 185 20.56 -6.91 -6.92
CA TYR A 185 20.10 -5.66 -7.50
C TYR A 185 19.25 -4.93 -6.46
N THR A 186 19.54 -3.65 -6.19
CA THR A 186 18.80 -2.85 -5.21
C THR A 186 18.21 -1.61 -5.85
N PHE A 187 16.95 -1.31 -5.57
CA PHE A 187 16.28 -0.11 -6.04
C PHE A 187 15.29 0.41 -4.99
N THR A 188 14.85 1.66 -5.17
CA THR A 188 13.74 2.23 -4.43
C THR A 188 12.52 2.24 -5.35
N ALA A 189 11.43 1.62 -4.92
CA ALA A 189 10.19 1.58 -5.69
C ALA A 189 9.57 2.98 -5.79
N ASP A 190 9.04 3.35 -6.95
CA ASP A 190 8.29 4.60 -7.15
C ASP A 190 6.77 4.39 -7.29
N SER A 191 6.33 3.14 -7.52
CA SER A 191 4.92 2.73 -7.65
C SER A 191 4.57 1.56 -6.72
N TYR A 192 3.27 1.26 -6.60
CA TYR A 192 2.81 0.05 -5.91
C TYR A 192 3.02 -1.17 -6.81
N GLU A 193 3.42 -2.29 -6.20
CA GLU A 193 3.79 -3.51 -6.92
C GLU A 193 4.72 -3.25 -8.13
N PRO A 194 5.89 -2.60 -7.93
CA PRO A 194 6.80 -2.22 -9.01
C PRO A 194 7.17 -3.44 -9.87
N LEU A 195 7.29 -3.19 -11.17
CA LEU A 195 7.66 -4.22 -12.13
C LEU A 195 9.16 -4.52 -12.08
N LEU A 196 9.53 -5.74 -11.73
CA LEU A 196 10.87 -6.29 -11.90
C LEU A 196 11.00 -6.86 -13.32
N THR A 197 12.07 -6.48 -14.02
CA THR A 197 12.29 -6.80 -15.43
C THR A 197 13.71 -7.30 -15.66
N PHE A 198 13.83 -8.43 -16.36
CA PHE A 198 15.09 -8.94 -16.91
C PHE A 198 15.03 -8.90 -18.44
N THR A 199 16.04 -8.35 -19.09
CA THR A 199 16.08 -8.25 -20.56
C THR A 199 17.42 -8.70 -21.10
N SER A 200 17.42 -9.67 -22.01
CA SER A 200 18.64 -10.02 -22.75
C SER A 200 19.06 -8.84 -23.63
N THR A 201 20.35 -8.54 -23.65
CA THR A 201 20.93 -7.56 -24.57
C THR A 201 21.81 -8.22 -25.63
N VAL A 202 21.84 -9.55 -25.67
CA VAL A 202 22.54 -10.32 -26.70
C VAL A 202 21.86 -10.12 -28.06
N PRO A 203 22.56 -9.59 -29.09
CA PRO A 203 21.94 -9.27 -30.37
C PRO A 203 21.29 -10.50 -31.05
N ALA A 204 19.99 -10.39 -31.37
CA ALA A 204 19.28 -11.36 -32.19
C ALA A 204 19.51 -11.05 -33.68
N LYS A 205 20.25 -11.91 -34.40
CA LYS A 205 20.29 -11.92 -35.88
C LYS A 205 19.76 -13.25 -36.41
N PRO A 206 19.07 -13.30 -37.57
CA PRO A 206 18.56 -14.54 -38.15
C PRO A 206 19.65 -15.59 -38.36
N TYR A 207 19.26 -16.86 -38.24
CA TYR A 207 20.09 -18.08 -38.30
C TYR A 207 21.16 -18.12 -39.43
N ALA A 208 20.93 -17.41 -40.55
CA ALA A 208 21.82 -17.39 -41.71
C ALA A 208 23.03 -16.45 -41.61
N ALA A 209 23.14 -15.64 -40.56
CA ALA A 209 24.31 -14.77 -40.31
C ALA A 209 25.29 -15.37 -39.27
N ALA A 210 25.21 -16.67 -39.01
CA ALA A 210 26.05 -17.41 -38.05
C ALA A 210 27.52 -17.59 -38.49
N ASN A 211 28.06 -16.65 -39.29
CA ASN A 211 29.50 -16.53 -39.49
C ASN A 211 30.05 -15.49 -38.51
N GLY A 212 30.17 -15.91 -37.26
CA GLY A 212 31.19 -15.37 -36.39
C GLY A 212 30.99 -13.95 -35.84
N THR A 213 29.89 -13.65 -35.13
CA THR A 213 29.78 -12.38 -34.36
C THR A 213 29.04 -12.48 -33.01
N GLY A 214 28.88 -13.67 -32.40
CA GLY A 214 28.25 -13.76 -31.07
C GLY A 214 26.75 -13.47 -31.08
N THR A 215 26.05 -13.92 -32.11
CA THR A 215 24.60 -13.75 -32.28
C THR A 215 23.83 -14.94 -31.71
N ASN A 216 22.63 -14.67 -31.18
CA ASN A 216 21.81 -15.64 -30.43
C ASN A 216 20.78 -16.38 -31.32
N GLY A 217 20.39 -15.85 -32.48
CA GLY A 217 19.35 -16.45 -33.34
C GLY A 217 17.96 -16.54 -32.68
N GLY A 218 17.81 -16.11 -31.43
CA GLY A 218 16.65 -16.34 -30.58
C GLY A 218 16.69 -17.68 -29.84
N TYR A 219 17.82 -18.37 -29.72
CA TYR A 219 17.94 -19.72 -29.18
C TYR A 219 19.06 -19.91 -28.14
N CYS A 220 19.78 -18.85 -27.77
CA CYS A 220 20.92 -18.86 -26.87
C CYS A 220 21.09 -17.53 -26.10
N GLY A 221 20.61 -17.44 -24.86
CA GLY A 221 20.72 -16.22 -24.06
C GLY A 221 21.13 -16.47 -22.62
N PRO A 222 21.34 -15.39 -21.84
CA PRO A 222 21.70 -15.50 -20.44
C PRO A 222 20.59 -16.17 -19.65
N MET A 223 20.98 -16.95 -18.64
CA MET A 223 20.09 -17.71 -17.77
C MET A 223 20.02 -17.06 -16.40
N ILE A 224 18.82 -17.06 -15.82
CA ILE A 224 18.53 -16.53 -14.49
C ILE A 224 17.85 -17.63 -13.66
N ALA A 225 18.28 -17.80 -12.41
CA ALA A 225 17.72 -18.77 -11.47
C ALA A 225 17.62 -18.19 -10.05
N GLY A 226 16.88 -18.89 -9.18
CA GLY A 226 16.94 -18.68 -7.73
C GLY A 226 16.52 -17.30 -7.22
N LEU A 227 15.55 -16.65 -7.88
CA LEU A 227 15.17 -15.29 -7.47
C LEU A 227 14.52 -15.27 -6.09
N LYS A 228 14.98 -14.30 -5.29
CA LYS A 228 14.38 -13.92 -4.00
C LYS A 228 14.38 -12.40 -3.93
N ALA A 229 13.45 -11.85 -3.17
CA ALA A 229 13.39 -10.42 -2.95
C ALA A 229 13.01 -10.11 -1.51
N VAL A 230 13.59 -9.03 -1.01
CA VAL A 230 13.37 -8.51 0.34
C VAL A 230 13.20 -6.99 0.25
N GLN A 231 12.42 -6.42 1.16
CA GLN A 231 12.19 -4.99 1.19
C GLN A 231 12.41 -4.42 2.59
N VAL A 232 12.85 -3.17 2.61
CA VAL A 232 12.71 -2.28 3.76
C VAL A 232 11.57 -1.34 3.46
N GLU A 233 10.48 -1.50 4.20
CA GLU A 233 9.24 -0.76 4.00
C GLU A 233 9.39 0.74 4.31
N PRO A 234 8.69 1.62 3.57
CA PRO A 234 8.68 3.05 3.82
C PRO A 234 7.87 3.37 5.10
N PRO A 235 8.16 4.49 5.78
CA PRO A 235 7.35 4.89 6.91
C PRO A 235 5.97 5.33 6.43
N VAL A 236 4.96 5.23 7.30
CA VAL A 236 3.62 5.75 7.02
C VAL A 236 3.68 7.26 6.83
N ASP A 237 3.25 7.75 5.68
CA ASP A 237 3.12 9.19 5.44
C ASP A 237 1.82 9.72 6.03
N LYS A 238 1.94 10.37 7.19
CA LYS A 238 0.82 11.01 7.90
C LYS A 238 0.57 12.46 7.47
N THR A 239 1.34 12.97 6.51
CA THR A 239 1.25 14.38 6.06
C THR A 239 0.25 14.57 4.93
N ILE A 240 -0.10 13.49 4.22
CA ILE A 240 -1.09 13.52 3.14
C ILE A 240 -2.45 13.95 3.69
N ARG A 241 -2.97 15.08 3.17
CA ARG A 241 -4.29 15.58 3.54
C ARG A 241 -5.38 14.67 2.98
N SER A 242 -6.52 14.60 3.65
CA SER A 242 -7.64 13.76 3.23
C SER A 242 -8.24 14.15 1.87
N THR A 243 -8.01 15.37 1.39
CA THR A 243 -8.41 15.84 0.06
C THR A 243 -7.41 15.48 -1.03
N ASP A 244 -6.22 15.03 -0.65
CA ASP A 244 -5.07 14.82 -1.55
C ASP A 244 -4.63 13.35 -1.51
N LEU A 245 -5.57 12.44 -1.24
CA LEU A 245 -5.25 11.02 -1.23
C LEU A 245 -4.72 10.58 -2.60
N PRO A 246 -3.73 9.68 -2.63
CA PRO A 246 -3.26 9.15 -3.88
C PRO A 246 -4.40 8.44 -4.63
N PRO A 247 -4.42 8.50 -5.97
CA PRO A 247 -5.37 7.73 -6.76
C PRO A 247 -5.18 6.23 -6.48
N SER A 248 -6.24 5.46 -6.70
CA SER A 248 -6.11 4.00 -6.66
C SER A 248 -5.34 3.50 -7.87
N GLU A 249 -4.68 2.36 -7.69
CA GLU A 249 -3.95 1.67 -8.74
C GLU A 249 -4.52 0.27 -8.88
N ALA A 250 -4.59 -0.22 -10.11
CA ALA A 250 -5.13 -1.54 -10.38
C ALA A 250 -4.21 -2.34 -11.29
N PHE A 251 -4.18 -3.64 -11.03
CA PHE A 251 -3.36 -4.59 -11.75
C PHE A 251 -4.15 -5.83 -12.13
N LYS A 252 -3.79 -6.42 -13.27
CA LYS A 252 -4.17 -7.77 -13.65
C LYS A 252 -2.90 -8.55 -13.97
N GLY A 253 -2.58 -9.57 -13.18
CA GLY A 253 -1.29 -10.25 -13.30
C GLY A 253 -0.13 -9.27 -13.11
N ASN A 254 0.71 -9.09 -14.12
CA ASN A 254 1.84 -8.15 -14.08
C ASN A 254 1.53 -6.78 -14.71
N ASP A 255 0.28 -6.54 -15.08
CA ASP A 255 -0.09 -5.38 -15.91
C ASP A 255 -0.79 -4.34 -15.07
N ALA A 256 -0.38 -3.08 -15.24
CA ALA A 256 -1.23 -1.97 -14.82
C ALA A 256 -2.50 -1.95 -15.68
N ARG A 257 -3.65 -1.77 -15.04
CA ARG A 257 -4.96 -1.68 -15.70
C ARG A 257 -5.69 -0.43 -15.23
N PRO A 258 -6.61 0.11 -16.05
CA PRO A 258 -7.52 1.14 -15.59
C PRO A 258 -8.29 0.65 -14.36
N VAL A 259 -8.36 1.48 -13.31
CA VAL A 259 -9.11 1.15 -12.08
C VAL A 259 -10.56 0.82 -12.38
N SER A 260 -11.17 1.50 -13.36
CA SER A 260 -12.56 1.25 -13.79
C SER A 260 -12.79 -0.18 -14.28
N GLU A 261 -11.82 -0.81 -14.96
CA GLU A 261 -11.91 -2.20 -15.38
C GLU A 261 -11.89 -3.14 -14.18
N ALA A 262 -10.93 -2.93 -13.27
CA ALA A 262 -10.77 -3.76 -12.08
C ALA A 262 -11.97 -3.63 -11.14
N VAL A 263 -12.51 -2.42 -10.99
CA VAL A 263 -13.74 -2.16 -10.23
C VAL A 263 -14.93 -2.88 -10.86
N THR A 264 -15.07 -2.82 -12.18
CA THR A 264 -16.13 -3.56 -12.88
C THR A 264 -16.02 -5.06 -12.62
N GLU A 265 -14.80 -5.61 -12.60
CA GLU A 265 -14.57 -7.01 -12.27
C GLU A 265 -14.90 -7.32 -10.80
N CYS A 266 -14.27 -6.64 -9.84
CA CYS A 266 -14.48 -6.88 -8.42
C CYS A 266 -15.92 -6.62 -7.95
N ALA A 267 -16.66 -5.76 -8.65
CA ALA A 267 -18.04 -5.46 -8.33
C ALA A 267 -19.05 -6.52 -8.82
N ARG A 268 -18.66 -7.47 -9.69
CA ARG A 268 -19.58 -8.48 -10.26
C ARG A 268 -20.31 -9.30 -9.20
N ASN A 269 -19.64 -9.60 -8.09
CA ASN A 269 -20.19 -10.36 -6.98
C ASN A 269 -19.55 -9.89 -5.66
N ALA A 270 -20.30 -9.92 -4.56
CA ALA A 270 -19.81 -9.59 -3.21
C ALA A 270 -18.60 -10.43 -2.77
N LYS A 271 -18.39 -11.61 -3.36
CA LYS A 271 -17.24 -12.47 -3.08
C LYS A 271 -16.14 -12.45 -4.15
N GLN A 272 -16.32 -11.71 -5.27
CA GLN A 272 -15.39 -11.74 -6.40
C GLN A 272 -14.01 -11.23 -6.03
N CYS A 273 -13.96 -10.22 -5.16
CA CYS A 273 -12.72 -9.74 -4.57
C CYS A 273 -12.86 -9.71 -3.05
N THR A 274 -11.74 -9.61 -2.36
CA THR A 274 -11.69 -9.43 -0.90
C THR A 274 -10.78 -8.27 -0.57
N PHE A 275 -11.30 -7.34 0.23
CA PHE A 275 -10.51 -6.24 0.76
C PHE A 275 -9.68 -6.73 1.94
N THR A 276 -8.37 -6.48 1.91
CA THR A 276 -7.46 -6.76 3.02
C THR A 276 -6.77 -5.45 3.42
N PRO A 277 -7.04 -4.92 4.63
CA PRO A 277 -6.40 -3.69 5.09
C PRO A 277 -4.92 -3.93 5.42
N LEU A 278 -4.09 -2.94 5.13
CA LEU A 278 -2.70 -2.86 5.59
C LEU A 278 -2.68 -2.19 6.96
N ALA A 279 -2.66 -3.01 8.02
CA ALA A 279 -2.80 -2.54 9.39
C ALA A 279 -1.72 -1.51 9.78
N ASP A 280 -0.47 -1.75 9.41
CA ASP A 280 0.66 -0.87 9.76
C ASP A 280 0.59 0.52 9.09
N TYR A 281 -0.22 0.64 8.04
CA TYR A 281 -0.43 1.88 7.28
C TYR A 281 -1.84 2.47 7.44
N SER A 282 -2.69 1.80 8.21
CA SER A 282 -4.05 2.25 8.50
C SER A 282 -4.08 2.85 9.90
N PHE A 283 -4.55 4.09 10.04
CA PHE A 283 -4.51 4.80 11.31
C PHE A 283 -5.70 5.74 11.50
N SER A 284 -6.12 5.87 12.75
CA SER A 284 -7.06 6.90 13.20
C SER A 284 -6.34 8.22 13.47
N TYR A 285 -6.96 9.34 13.11
CA TYR A 285 -6.45 10.68 13.36
C TYR A 285 -7.58 11.71 13.49
N TYR A 286 -7.29 12.86 14.10
CA TYR A 286 -8.22 13.98 14.13
C TYR A 286 -7.97 14.92 12.95
N ALA A 287 -9.01 15.25 12.20
CA ALA A 287 -8.93 16.31 11.20
C ALA A 287 -8.63 17.68 11.86
N PRO A 288 -8.23 18.71 11.11
CA PRO A 288 -8.19 20.08 11.63
C PRO A 288 -9.56 20.49 12.19
N ALA A 289 -9.56 21.23 13.29
CA ALA A 289 -10.79 21.75 13.88
C ALA A 289 -11.43 22.79 12.94
N GLN A 290 -12.74 22.73 12.77
CA GLN A 290 -13.51 23.65 11.95
C GLN A 290 -14.62 24.28 12.79
N GLN A 291 -14.86 25.58 12.60
CA GLN A 291 -16.01 26.23 13.17
C GLN A 291 -17.28 25.64 12.54
N VAL A 292 -18.15 25.09 13.38
CA VAL A 292 -19.33 24.34 12.92
C VAL A 292 -20.62 25.13 12.98
N ASP A 293 -20.55 26.36 13.45
CA ASP A 293 -21.72 27.16 13.76
C ASP A 293 -21.39 28.64 13.78
N GLU A 294 -22.43 29.48 13.63
CA GLU A 294 -22.30 30.92 13.75
C GLU A 294 -21.87 31.31 15.16
N THR A 295 -21.00 32.34 15.22
CA THR A 295 -20.57 32.94 16.48
C THR A 295 -21.75 33.62 17.16
N TYR A 296 -22.05 33.23 18.39
CA TYR A 296 -23.02 33.90 19.24
C TYR A 296 -22.37 35.06 20.00
N ILE A 297 -23.01 36.22 20.01
CA ILE A 297 -22.56 37.44 20.69
C ILE A 297 -23.47 37.70 21.88
N ASN A 298 -22.94 37.67 23.12
CA ASN A 298 -23.73 37.99 24.31
C ASN A 298 -23.71 39.51 24.62
N CYS A 299 -24.65 40.25 24.03
CA CYS A 299 -24.85 41.68 24.32
C CYS A 299 -25.58 41.97 25.64
N THR A 300 -26.02 40.93 26.36
CA THR A 300 -26.82 41.07 27.59
C THR A 300 -25.93 41.32 28.81
N ARG A 301 -26.55 41.57 29.97
CA ARG A 301 -25.85 41.69 31.26
C ARG A 301 -25.82 40.37 32.05
N ALA A 302 -26.44 39.31 31.53
CA ALA A 302 -26.52 38.01 32.19
C ALA A 302 -25.67 36.98 31.45
N THR A 303 -25.12 36.02 32.21
CA THR A 303 -24.52 34.83 31.60
C THR A 303 -25.62 34.06 30.88
N LEU A 304 -25.38 33.75 29.60
CA LEU A 304 -26.23 32.84 28.86
C LEU A 304 -25.85 31.41 29.26
N ASP A 305 -26.82 30.61 29.69
CA ASP A 305 -26.69 29.16 29.86
C ASP A 305 -27.85 28.51 29.09
N ARG A 306 -27.55 27.87 27.96
CA ARG A 306 -28.56 27.22 27.12
C ARG A 306 -28.06 25.91 26.54
N THR A 307 -29.01 25.04 26.22
CA THR A 307 -28.73 23.86 25.40
C THR A 307 -29.06 24.17 23.95
N ARG A 308 -28.14 23.89 23.03
CA ARG A 308 -28.28 24.15 21.61
C ARG A 308 -28.01 22.88 20.79
N PRO A 309 -28.84 22.54 19.79
CA PRO A 309 -28.48 21.54 18.80
C PRO A 309 -27.42 22.10 17.85
N LEU A 310 -26.35 21.34 17.67
CA LEU A 310 -25.32 21.55 16.67
C LEU A 310 -25.42 20.43 15.66
N THR A 311 -25.71 20.81 14.42
CA THR A 311 -25.53 19.94 13.26
C THR A 311 -24.26 20.39 12.59
N PHE A 312 -23.31 19.48 12.44
CA PHE A 312 -22.15 19.74 11.62
C PHE A 312 -21.98 18.70 10.55
N ASN A 313 -21.74 19.20 9.34
CA ASN A 313 -21.30 18.41 8.23
C ASN A 313 -19.78 18.42 8.32
N SER A 314 -19.16 17.30 8.69
CA SER A 314 -17.78 17.11 8.26
C SER A 314 -17.76 17.15 6.72
N ARG A 315 -16.65 17.50 6.08
CA ARG A 315 -16.59 17.29 4.63
C ARG A 315 -16.80 15.81 4.39
N THR A 316 -17.95 15.45 3.81
CA THR A 316 -18.07 14.21 3.10
C THR A 316 -17.01 14.26 2.04
N ILE A 317 -16.04 13.38 2.18
CA ILE A 317 -15.28 12.98 1.03
C ILE A 317 -16.07 11.82 0.39
N SER A 318 -17.37 12.07 0.15
CA SER A 318 -18.30 11.19 -0.56
C SER A 318 -17.86 10.96 -2.00
N ASP A 319 -16.93 11.79 -2.47
CA ASP A 319 -16.29 11.67 -3.77
C ASP A 319 -15.02 10.81 -3.70
N LEU A 320 -14.53 10.35 -2.53
CA LEU A 320 -13.31 9.53 -2.46
C LEU A 320 -13.45 8.14 -3.03
N PRO A 321 -14.58 7.41 -2.89
CA PRO A 321 -14.77 6.21 -3.68
C PRO A 321 -14.62 6.54 -5.16
N ALA A 322 -15.25 7.60 -5.68
CA ALA A 322 -15.13 8.00 -7.08
C ALA A 322 -13.74 8.52 -7.48
N ALA A 323 -13.03 9.24 -6.62
CA ALA A 323 -11.66 9.73 -6.83
C ALA A 323 -10.63 8.59 -6.75
N ALA A 324 -10.94 7.55 -5.98
CA ALA A 324 -10.30 6.25 -5.98
C ALA A 324 -10.79 5.34 -7.12
N GLY A 325 -11.65 5.83 -8.02
CA GLY A 325 -12.22 5.07 -9.14
C GLY A 325 -13.22 3.96 -8.75
N LEU A 326 -13.55 3.83 -7.47
CA LEU A 326 -14.52 2.91 -6.89
C LEU A 326 -15.96 3.45 -7.07
N PRO A 327 -17.00 2.58 -7.05
CA PRO A 327 -18.37 3.02 -7.24
C PRO A 327 -18.76 4.04 -6.16
N PRO A 328 -19.47 5.13 -6.52
CA PRO A 328 -19.84 6.16 -5.57
C PRO A 328 -20.67 5.55 -4.44
N ALA A 329 -20.40 6.00 -3.22
CA ALA A 329 -21.25 5.71 -2.08
C ALA A 329 -22.50 6.58 -2.17
N ASP A 330 -23.52 6.14 -2.91
CA ASP A 330 -24.83 6.75 -2.75
C ASP A 330 -25.41 6.29 -1.40
N ALA A 331 -25.61 7.25 -0.49
CA ALA A 331 -26.22 7.03 0.82
C ALA A 331 -27.64 6.43 0.75
N LYS A 332 -28.28 6.41 -0.43
CA LYS A 332 -29.61 5.85 -0.66
C LYS A 332 -29.63 4.51 -1.41
N THR A 333 -28.51 4.08 -1.98
CA THR A 333 -28.45 2.86 -2.79
C THR A 333 -27.84 1.71 -1.98
N ALA A 334 -28.35 0.49 -2.15
CA ALA A 334 -27.86 -0.71 -1.47
C ALA A 334 -26.32 -0.78 -1.48
N PRO A 335 -25.66 -1.28 -0.41
CA PRO A 335 -24.20 -1.35 -0.36
C PRO A 335 -23.67 -2.05 -1.60
N SER A 336 -22.76 -1.39 -2.34
CA SER A 336 -22.08 -2.06 -3.44
C SER A 336 -21.38 -3.33 -2.92
N SER A 337 -21.23 -4.33 -3.78
CA SER A 337 -20.43 -5.52 -3.49
C SER A 337 -19.05 -5.15 -2.92
N MET A 338 -18.44 -4.08 -3.45
CA MET A 338 -17.17 -3.52 -2.95
C MET A 338 -17.27 -2.96 -1.52
N ASN A 339 -18.36 -2.28 -1.14
CA ASN A 339 -18.58 -1.81 0.23
C ASN A 339 -18.72 -2.99 1.20
N GLN A 340 -19.43 -4.04 0.80
CA GLN A 340 -19.54 -5.27 1.60
C GLN A 340 -18.17 -5.94 1.79
N GLN A 341 -17.36 -5.99 0.73
CA GLN A 341 -15.99 -6.51 0.80
C GLN A 341 -15.11 -5.70 1.75
N PHE A 342 -15.19 -4.36 1.66
CA PHE A 342 -14.48 -3.46 2.58
C PHE A 342 -14.89 -3.68 4.03
N THR A 343 -16.21 -3.75 4.28
CA THR A 343 -16.77 -3.98 5.62
C THR A 343 -16.33 -5.34 6.16
N THR A 344 -16.29 -6.37 5.32
CA THR A 344 -15.80 -7.71 5.69
C THR A 344 -14.32 -7.66 6.07
N GLY A 345 -13.49 -6.96 5.28
CA GLY A 345 -12.05 -6.87 5.51
C GLY A 345 -11.65 -6.04 6.73
N THR A 346 -12.43 -5.03 7.08
CA THR A 346 -12.12 -4.10 8.19
C THR A 346 -12.94 -4.36 9.45
N GLY A 347 -14.00 -5.17 9.36
CA GLY A 347 -15.01 -5.32 10.42
C GLY A 347 -15.83 -4.06 10.69
N SER A 348 -15.68 -3.00 9.87
CA SER A 348 -16.28 -1.69 10.08
C SER A 348 -17.08 -1.29 8.86
N SER A 349 -18.35 -0.93 9.06
CA SER A 349 -19.16 -0.34 7.99
C SER A 349 -18.83 1.14 7.90
N PRO A 350 -18.22 1.63 6.80
CA PRO A 350 -17.89 3.04 6.67
C PRO A 350 -19.17 3.87 6.64
N SER A 351 -19.28 4.85 7.55
CA SER A 351 -20.32 5.89 7.43
C SER A 351 -19.87 6.89 6.38
N TRP A 352 -20.44 6.79 5.18
CA TRP A 352 -20.16 7.77 4.13
C TRP A 352 -20.85 9.11 4.38
N SER A 353 -21.89 9.15 5.22
CA SER A 353 -22.50 10.41 5.63
C SER A 353 -21.66 11.10 6.71
N PRO A 354 -21.44 12.42 6.61
CA PRO A 354 -20.56 13.16 7.52
C PRO A 354 -21.35 13.97 8.56
N SER A 355 -22.69 13.93 8.47
CA SER A 355 -23.60 14.75 9.25
C SER A 355 -23.76 14.14 10.62
N THR A 356 -23.34 14.87 11.64
CA THR A 356 -23.55 14.48 13.04
C THR A 356 -24.35 15.56 13.73
N ASP A 357 -25.44 15.14 14.37
CA ASP A 357 -26.24 15.99 15.25
C ASP A 357 -25.81 15.75 16.70
N ARG A 358 -25.50 16.83 17.42
CA ARG A 358 -25.22 16.80 18.85
C ARG A 358 -25.92 17.92 19.58
N SER A 359 -26.37 17.67 20.79
CA SER A 359 -26.85 18.71 21.68
C SER A 359 -25.73 19.11 22.64
N VAL A 360 -25.45 20.41 22.77
CA VAL A 360 -24.44 20.92 23.68
C VAL A 360 -24.97 21.97 24.63
N LYS A 361 -24.39 21.98 25.82
CA LYS A 361 -24.56 23.04 26.79
C LYS A 361 -23.57 24.16 26.47
N GLU A 362 -24.08 25.35 26.16
CA GLU A 362 -23.33 26.55 25.88
C GLU A 362 -23.43 27.51 27.07
N VAL A 363 -22.29 27.99 27.56
CA VAL A 363 -22.22 29.01 28.61
C VAL A 363 -21.41 30.21 28.11
N VAL A 364 -22.00 31.41 28.09
CA VAL A 364 -21.35 32.63 27.56
C VAL A 364 -21.52 33.79 28.54
N ASN A 365 -20.43 34.36 29.03
CA ASN A 365 -20.52 35.49 29.96
C ASN A 365 -20.90 36.80 29.26
N PRO A 366 -21.37 37.82 30.00
CA PRO A 366 -21.62 39.15 29.44
C PRO A 366 -20.37 39.73 28.77
N GLY A 367 -20.50 40.20 27.53
CA GLY A 367 -19.38 40.79 26.79
C GLY A 367 -18.42 39.77 26.17
N GLU A 368 -18.83 38.51 26.06
CA GLU A 368 -18.12 37.48 25.30
C GLU A 368 -18.85 37.10 23.99
N ALA A 369 -18.07 36.69 23.01
CA ALA A 369 -18.51 35.91 21.87
C ALA A 369 -18.20 34.42 22.11
N SER A 370 -19.05 33.54 21.61
CA SER A 370 -18.93 32.09 21.72
C SER A 370 -19.12 31.44 20.36
N TRP A 371 -18.28 30.46 20.03
CA TRP A 371 -18.45 29.61 18.84
C TRP A 371 -18.04 28.18 19.16
N PHE A 372 -18.51 27.24 18.35
CA PHE A 372 -18.13 25.85 18.46
C PHE A 372 -17.20 25.44 17.34
N GLU A 373 -16.15 24.73 17.70
CA GLU A 373 -15.24 24.07 16.78
C GLU A 373 -15.43 22.56 16.91
N ALA A 374 -15.72 21.87 15.80
CA ALA A 374 -15.69 20.42 15.77
C ALA A 374 -14.41 19.93 15.13
N GLN A 375 -13.88 18.85 15.69
CA GLN A 375 -12.71 18.15 15.22
C GLN A 375 -13.10 16.70 14.98
N SER A 376 -13.28 16.35 13.70
CA SER A 376 -13.78 15.03 13.34
C SER A 376 -12.72 13.93 13.55
N GLY A 377 -13.16 12.82 14.14
CA GLY A 377 -12.38 11.59 14.22
C GLY A 377 -12.42 10.86 12.88
N ARG A 378 -11.25 10.63 12.28
CA ARG A 378 -11.09 10.05 10.95
C ARG A 378 -10.27 8.77 11.02
N GLN A 379 -10.56 7.83 10.13
CA GLN A 379 -9.79 6.61 9.93
C GLN A 379 -9.28 6.60 8.49
N ARG A 380 -7.97 6.62 8.34
CA ARG A 380 -7.30 6.28 7.09
C ARG A 380 -7.12 4.78 7.02
N THR A 381 -7.61 4.15 5.96
CA THR A 381 -7.43 2.72 5.71
C THR A 381 -6.85 2.55 4.33
N GLU A 382 -5.69 1.92 4.29
CA GLU A 382 -5.04 1.51 3.06
C GLU A 382 -5.20 0.00 2.91
N GLY A 383 -5.32 -0.48 1.68
CA GLY A 383 -5.51 -1.90 1.49
C GLY A 383 -5.65 -2.30 0.04
N TRP A 384 -5.82 -3.61 -0.13
CA TRP A 384 -5.92 -4.26 -1.42
C TRP A 384 -7.24 -4.98 -1.56
N PHE A 385 -7.96 -4.73 -2.64
CA PHE A 385 -8.92 -5.70 -3.17
C PHE A 385 -8.15 -6.71 -4.01
N THR A 386 -8.29 -8.00 -3.72
CA THR A 386 -7.64 -9.08 -4.47
C THR A 386 -8.68 -10.10 -4.90
N SER A 387 -8.46 -10.79 -6.02
CA SER A 387 -9.43 -11.76 -6.55
C SER A 387 -9.66 -12.90 -5.57
N ASN A 388 -10.94 -13.26 -5.36
CA ASN A 388 -11.36 -14.35 -4.50
C ASN A 388 -12.45 -15.20 -5.19
N PRO A 389 -12.24 -16.51 -5.40
CA PRO A 389 -11.01 -17.26 -5.11
C PRO A 389 -9.83 -16.77 -5.96
N THR A 390 -8.62 -16.91 -5.41
CA THR A 390 -7.40 -16.61 -6.17
C THR A 390 -7.35 -17.47 -7.43
N PRO A 391 -7.17 -16.88 -8.63
CA PRO A 391 -7.10 -17.65 -9.87
C PRO A 391 -5.96 -18.65 -9.86
N ALA A 392 -6.15 -19.79 -10.54
CA ALA A 392 -5.12 -20.82 -10.69
C ALA A 392 -3.89 -20.31 -11.45
N ASP A 393 -4.09 -19.41 -12.43
CA ASP A 393 -3.02 -18.66 -13.07
C ASP A 393 -2.88 -17.28 -12.40
N PRO A 394 -1.78 -17.01 -11.68
CA PRO A 394 -1.55 -15.72 -11.03
C PRO A 394 -1.55 -14.52 -12.00
N ASN A 395 -1.39 -14.75 -13.31
CA ASN A 395 -1.48 -13.71 -14.33
C ASN A 395 -2.92 -13.24 -14.60
N GLN A 396 -3.95 -13.99 -14.14
CA GLN A 396 -5.36 -13.58 -14.23
C GLN A 396 -5.87 -12.87 -12.97
N ASP A 397 -5.04 -12.79 -11.92
CA ASP A 397 -5.41 -12.18 -10.65
C ASP A 397 -5.54 -10.67 -10.77
N TRP A 398 -6.74 -10.16 -10.48
CA TRP A 398 -7.02 -8.74 -10.32
C TRP A 398 -6.70 -8.26 -8.91
N ARG A 399 -6.02 -7.12 -8.84
CA ARG A 399 -5.67 -6.44 -7.59
C ARG A 399 -5.93 -4.95 -7.73
N ILE A 400 -6.51 -4.33 -6.69
CA ILE A 400 -6.75 -2.88 -6.62
C ILE A 400 -6.18 -2.39 -5.31
N TYR A 401 -5.17 -1.53 -5.38
CA TYR A 401 -4.72 -0.77 -4.23
C TYR A 401 -5.60 0.46 -4.07
N THR A 402 -6.04 0.73 -2.84
CA THR A 402 -6.80 1.94 -2.56
C THR A 402 -6.46 2.51 -1.18
N VAL A 403 -6.62 3.84 -1.07
CA VAL A 403 -6.56 4.58 0.19
C VAL A 403 -7.92 5.21 0.42
N LEU A 404 -8.53 4.88 1.56
CA LEU A 404 -9.85 5.34 1.95
C LEU A 404 -9.77 6.13 3.24
N ASP A 405 -10.55 7.20 3.32
CA ASP A 405 -10.64 8.07 4.49
C ASP A 405 -12.11 8.29 4.87
N TYR A 406 -12.50 7.84 6.05
CA TYR A 406 -13.89 7.82 6.52
C TYR A 406 -13.97 8.14 8.02
N PRO A 407 -15.17 8.43 8.59
CA PRO A 407 -15.34 8.63 10.02
C PRO A 407 -14.82 7.43 10.82
N SER A 408 -14.03 7.69 11.86
CA SER A 408 -13.43 6.62 12.64
C SER A 408 -14.45 5.94 13.56
N PRO A 409 -14.52 4.59 13.58
CA PRO A 409 -15.23 3.87 14.63
C PRO A 409 -14.41 3.78 15.93
N GLN A 410 -13.12 4.11 15.89
CA GLN A 410 -12.19 3.96 17.01
C GLN A 410 -12.02 5.23 17.85
N ILE A 411 -12.20 6.40 17.23
CA ILE A 411 -12.10 7.70 17.92
C ILE A 411 -13.35 8.53 17.64
N ALA A 412 -13.97 9.05 18.70
CA ALA A 412 -15.12 9.92 18.60
C ALA A 412 -14.73 11.36 18.23
N ASP A 413 -15.63 12.08 17.55
CA ASP A 413 -15.46 13.50 17.28
C ASP A 413 -15.27 14.29 18.59
N ARG A 414 -14.41 15.31 18.53
CA ARG A 414 -14.25 16.29 19.61
C ARG A 414 -14.98 17.57 19.26
N LEU A 415 -15.56 18.18 20.26
CA LEU A 415 -16.24 19.44 20.13
C LEU A 415 -15.72 20.38 21.21
N TYR A 416 -15.32 21.58 20.79
CA TYR A 416 -14.76 22.59 21.65
C TYR A 416 -15.66 23.82 21.61
N GLN A 417 -16.14 24.24 22.78
CA GLN A 417 -16.65 25.60 22.92
C GLN A 417 -15.45 26.54 23.02
N ARG A 418 -15.42 27.57 22.19
CA ARG A 418 -14.49 28.68 22.30
C ARG A 418 -15.27 29.90 22.76
N THR A 419 -14.69 30.65 23.67
CA THR A 419 -15.19 31.97 24.06
C THR A 419 -14.06 32.99 23.99
N GLY A 420 -14.41 34.24 23.74
CA GLY A 420 -13.47 35.35 23.70
C GLY A 420 -14.16 36.69 23.91
N PRO A 421 -13.42 37.75 24.24
CA PRO A 421 -14.00 39.08 24.40
C PRO A 421 -14.57 39.59 23.07
N LEU A 422 -15.65 40.36 23.14
CA LEU A 422 -16.17 41.03 21.95
C LEU A 422 -15.13 42.01 21.37
N THR A 423 -15.01 41.99 20.05
CA THR A 423 -14.25 43.01 19.32
C THR A 423 -14.91 44.39 19.48
N SER A 424 -14.15 45.47 19.29
CA SER A 424 -14.67 46.84 19.39
C SER A 424 -15.89 47.09 18.49
N ALA A 425 -15.92 46.44 17.31
CA ALA A 425 -17.03 46.54 16.37
C ALA A 425 -18.29 45.82 16.87
N GLU A 426 -18.15 44.61 17.43
CA GLU A 426 -19.27 43.86 18.03
C GLU A 426 -19.81 44.57 19.27
N LEU A 427 -18.92 45.12 20.08
CA LEU A 427 -19.26 45.89 21.28
C LEU A 427 -20.02 47.17 20.92
N ALA A 428 -19.67 47.84 19.81
CA ALA A 428 -20.41 48.98 19.28
C ALA A 428 -21.81 48.57 18.78
N ARG A 429 -21.95 47.43 18.10
CA ARG A 429 -23.27 46.90 17.68
C ARG A 429 -24.16 46.59 18.89
N CYS A 430 -23.62 45.95 19.93
CA CYS A 430 -24.34 45.69 21.18
C CYS A 430 -24.82 46.97 21.89
N ARG A 431 -24.20 48.12 21.62
CA ARG A 431 -24.63 49.43 22.14
C ARG A 431 -25.69 50.07 21.23
N ALA A 432 -25.55 49.95 19.92
CA ALA A 432 -26.46 50.55 18.93
C ALA A 432 -27.87 49.92 18.94
N ASP A 433 -27.98 48.60 19.18
CA ASP A 433 -29.26 47.88 19.22
C ASP A 433 -30.00 48.02 20.55
N ARG A 434 -29.48 48.81 21.52
CA ARG A 434 -30.24 49.13 22.73
C ARG A 434 -31.19 50.29 22.41
N PRO A 435 -32.52 50.13 22.56
CA PRO A 435 -33.43 51.26 22.57
C PRO A 435 -33.26 52.00 23.92
N SER A 436 -32.13 52.63 24.13
CA SER A 436 -32.05 53.73 25.07
C SER A 436 -32.59 54.94 24.33
N ALA A 437 -33.71 55.49 24.81
CA ALA A 437 -34.06 56.86 24.48
C ALA A 437 -32.79 57.71 24.68
N LEU A 438 -32.49 58.59 23.72
CA LEU A 438 -31.47 59.61 23.92
C LEU A 438 -31.88 60.39 25.16
N THR A 439 -31.19 60.17 26.29
CA THR A 439 -31.34 61.04 27.46
C THR A 439 -30.96 62.44 27.00
N PRO A 440 -31.83 63.47 27.14
CA PRO A 440 -31.59 64.81 26.60
C PRO A 440 -30.46 65.60 27.29
N ASN A 441 -29.48 64.94 27.91
CA ASN A 441 -28.35 65.60 28.58
C ASN A 441 -27.01 65.08 28.02
N ASP A 442 -26.36 65.96 27.27
CA ASP A 442 -24.93 66.09 27.01
C ASP A 442 -24.08 64.82 27.00
N GLN A 443 -23.89 64.24 25.80
CA GLN A 443 -22.95 63.14 25.51
C GLN A 443 -21.46 63.43 25.80
N GLY A 444 -21.11 64.60 26.36
CA GLY A 444 -19.73 65.00 26.66
C GLY A 444 -19.39 65.18 28.15
N ALA A 445 -20.37 65.10 29.06
CA ALA A 445 -20.11 65.33 30.48
C ALA A 445 -19.71 64.02 31.20
N PRO A 446 -18.50 63.92 31.81
CA PRO A 446 -18.17 62.76 32.63
C PRO A 446 -19.15 62.69 33.82
N ALA A 447 -19.61 61.47 34.13
CA ALA A 447 -20.47 61.24 35.28
C ALA A 447 -19.75 61.68 36.56
N GLY A 448 -20.27 62.72 37.23
CA GLY A 448 -19.78 63.15 38.53
C GLY A 448 -20.04 62.07 39.57
N GLY A 449 -18.99 61.62 40.27
CA GLY A 449 -19.12 60.70 41.39
C GLY A 449 -19.92 61.35 42.53
N VAL A 450 -21.05 60.75 42.89
CA VAL A 450 -21.94 61.23 43.97
C VAL A 450 -21.54 60.76 45.37
N ASN A 451 -20.43 60.04 45.51
CA ASN A 451 -19.89 59.67 46.81
C ASN A 451 -18.50 60.31 46.99
N ARG A 452 -18.49 61.51 47.57
CA ARG A 452 -17.31 62.00 48.29
C ARG A 452 -17.38 61.48 49.71
N GLY A 453 -16.40 60.67 50.09
CA GLY A 453 -15.87 60.68 51.46
C GLY A 453 -14.99 61.92 51.61
#